data_AF-A0A963VLA5-F1
#
_entry.id   AF-A0A963VLA5-F1
#
_cell.length_a   1.000
_cell.length_b   1.000
_cell.length_c   1.000
_cell.angle_alpha   90.00
_cell.angle_beta   90.00
_cell.angle_gamma   90.00
#
_symmetry.space_group_name_H-M   'P 1'
#
loop_
_entity.id
_entity.type
_entity.pdbx_description
1 polymer ?
#
loop_
_entity_poly.entity_id
_entity_poly.type
_entity_poly.pdbx_seq_one_letter_code
_entity_poly.pdbx_strand_id
1 'polypeptide(L)'
;MAPAEDTSDRPDDADAARARWLHETLHRHAHQYYVLDDPLIPDAQYDQLFQELQAIEQRRPDLLRPDSPTQRVGGKPLAQFAPVRHAVPMLSIRTETDTLASGAEAFDARVRRELGLGPDAPAVDYVAEPKFDGLAMSLRYVDQV
;
A
#
# COMPACT_ATOMS: atom_id res chain seq x y z
N MET A 1 -16.76 44.64 -20.34
CA MET A 1 -16.45 44.07 -19.02
C MET A 1 -17.24 42.77 -18.90
N ALA A 2 -16.62 41.65 -19.30
CA ALA A 2 -17.22 40.33 -19.15
C ALA A 2 -17.11 39.90 -17.69
N PRO A 3 -18.08 39.16 -17.12
CA PRO A 3 -18.04 38.77 -15.72
C PRO A 3 -16.91 37.76 -15.51
N ALA A 4 -16.21 37.88 -14.39
CA ALA A 4 -15.21 36.91 -13.95
C ALA A 4 -15.92 35.58 -13.66
N GLU A 5 -15.51 34.52 -14.35
CA GLU A 5 -15.93 33.16 -14.03
C GLU A 5 -15.41 32.81 -12.63
N ASP A 6 -16.34 32.52 -11.73
CA ASP A 6 -16.04 31.98 -10.41
C ASP A 6 -15.49 30.56 -10.58
N THR A 7 -14.17 30.41 -10.51
CA THR A 7 -13.48 29.13 -10.75
C THR A 7 -13.51 28.19 -9.55
N SER A 8 -14.31 28.48 -8.51
CA SER A 8 -14.26 27.76 -7.23
C SER A 8 -14.85 26.36 -7.23
N ASP A 9 -15.42 25.88 -8.35
CA ASP A 9 -16.16 24.61 -8.39
C ASP A 9 -15.74 23.69 -9.56
N ARG A 10 -14.44 23.68 -9.91
CA ARG A 10 -13.91 22.59 -10.75
C ARG A 10 -13.61 21.36 -9.89
N PRO A 11 -14.15 20.18 -10.21
CA PRO A 11 -13.82 18.94 -9.49
C PRO A 11 -12.32 18.67 -9.42
N ASP A 12 -11.56 19.20 -10.39
CA ASP A 12 -10.11 19.13 -10.45
C ASP A 12 -9.37 19.84 -9.30
N ASP A 13 -9.95 20.88 -8.70
CA ASP A 13 -9.35 21.61 -7.56
C ASP A 13 -9.74 20.95 -6.23
N ALA A 14 -10.92 20.35 -6.16
CA ALA A 14 -11.38 19.55 -5.03
C ALA A 14 -10.54 18.27 -4.86
N ASP A 15 -10.27 17.55 -5.95
CA ASP A 15 -9.37 16.37 -5.94
C ASP A 15 -7.96 16.77 -5.48
N ALA A 16 -7.44 17.91 -5.96
CA ALA A 16 -6.13 18.41 -5.54
C ALA A 16 -6.09 18.79 -4.05
N ALA A 17 -7.13 19.45 -3.54
CA ALA A 17 -7.26 19.76 -2.12
C ALA A 17 -7.37 18.49 -1.26
N ARG A 18 -8.15 17.51 -1.72
CA ARG A 18 -8.34 16.25 -1.02
C ARG A 18 -7.06 15.41 -1.00
N ALA A 19 -6.36 15.30 -2.12
CA ALA A 19 -5.07 14.62 -2.20
C ALA A 19 -4.05 15.24 -1.22
N ARG A 20 -3.94 16.58 -1.19
CA ARG A 20 -3.06 17.28 -0.23
C ARG A 20 -3.39 16.90 1.21
N TRP A 21 -4.66 16.97 1.59
CA TRP A 21 -5.10 16.61 2.94
C TRP A 21 -4.85 15.13 3.28
N LEU A 22 -5.09 14.22 2.32
CA LEU A 22 -4.85 12.79 2.49
C LEU A 22 -3.35 12.50 2.67
N HIS A 23 -2.47 13.12 1.89
CA HIS A 23 -1.02 12.99 2.09
C HIS A 23 -0.61 13.37 3.51
N GLU A 24 -1.00 14.56 3.98
CA GLU A 24 -0.65 15.06 5.31
C GLU A 24 -1.20 14.15 6.41
N THR A 25 -2.46 13.74 6.26
CA THR A 25 -3.17 12.91 7.25
C THR A 25 -2.56 11.51 7.33
N LEU A 26 -2.33 10.85 6.19
CA LEU A 26 -1.70 9.53 6.14
C LEU A 26 -0.26 9.58 6.66
N HIS A 27 0.52 10.62 6.33
CA HIS A 27 1.87 10.78 6.89
C HIS A 27 1.86 10.92 8.42
N ARG A 28 0.93 11.71 8.97
CA ARG A 28 0.78 11.87 10.41
C ARG A 28 0.42 10.54 11.08
N HIS A 29 -0.56 9.81 10.54
CA HIS A 29 -0.97 8.52 11.10
C HIS A 29 0.12 7.45 10.96
N ALA A 30 0.82 7.40 9.83
CA ALA A 30 1.96 6.51 9.65
C ALA A 30 3.10 6.82 10.63
N HIS A 31 3.39 8.10 10.90
CA HIS A 31 4.39 8.46 11.93
C HIS A 31 3.95 8.00 13.32
N GLN A 32 2.69 8.23 13.69
CA GLN A 32 2.14 7.81 14.97
C GLN A 32 2.22 6.29 15.17
N TYR A 33 1.86 5.54 14.12
CA TYR A 33 1.92 4.08 14.13
C TYR A 33 3.37 3.54 14.14
N TYR A 34 4.20 3.94 13.16
CA TYR A 34 5.52 3.31 12.95
C TYR A 34 6.67 3.90 13.78
N VAL A 35 6.54 5.15 14.26
CA VAL A 35 7.63 5.85 14.96
C VAL A 35 7.33 6.02 16.44
N LEU A 36 6.09 6.34 16.78
CA LEU A 36 5.70 6.67 18.16
C LEU A 36 4.98 5.54 18.89
N ASP A 37 4.55 4.48 18.18
CA ASP A 37 3.78 3.37 18.73
C ASP A 37 2.51 3.85 19.47
N ASP A 38 1.88 4.92 18.95
CA ASP A 38 0.68 5.58 19.51
C ASP A 38 -0.37 5.86 18.41
N PRO A 39 -1.03 4.82 17.88
CA PRO A 39 -1.93 4.96 16.74
C PRO A 39 -3.16 5.82 17.09
N LEU A 40 -3.42 6.86 16.28
CA LEU A 40 -4.56 7.76 16.48
C LEU A 40 -5.88 7.25 15.88
N ILE A 41 -5.81 6.31 14.94
CA ILE A 41 -6.97 5.75 14.25
C ILE A 41 -6.80 4.23 14.08
N PRO A 42 -7.89 3.45 14.00
CA PRO A 42 -7.82 2.04 13.65
C PRO A 42 -7.31 1.82 12.23
N ASP A 43 -6.66 0.68 12.00
CA ASP A 43 -6.06 0.31 10.70
C ASP A 43 -7.07 0.36 9.54
N ALA A 44 -8.30 -0.13 9.76
CA ALA A 44 -9.35 -0.09 8.75
C ALA A 44 -9.67 1.35 8.26
N GLN A 45 -9.57 2.34 9.15
CA GLN A 45 -9.77 3.74 8.79
C GLN A 45 -8.57 4.29 8.02
N TYR A 46 -7.35 3.91 8.39
CA TYR A 46 -6.15 4.24 7.63
C TYR A 46 -6.22 3.69 6.21
N ASP A 47 -6.62 2.42 6.06
CA ASP A 47 -6.75 1.74 4.77
C ASP A 47 -7.78 2.42 3.87
N GLN A 48 -8.92 2.85 4.42
CA GLN A 48 -9.93 3.60 3.66
C GLN A 48 -9.36 4.91 3.09
N LEU A 49 -8.65 5.68 3.91
CA LEU A 49 -8.01 6.93 3.48
C LEU A 49 -6.91 6.66 2.43
N PHE A 50 -6.17 5.57 2.60
CA PHE A 50 -5.12 5.18 1.67
C PHE A 50 -5.68 4.76 0.31
N GLN A 51 -6.76 3.97 0.29
CA GLN A 51 -7.48 3.59 -0.92
C GLN A 51 -8.07 4.80 -1.64
N GLU A 52 -8.61 5.76 -0.88
CA GLU A 52 -9.11 7.03 -1.45
C GLU A 52 -7.99 7.81 -2.15
N LEU A 53 -6.82 7.93 -1.52
CA LEU A 53 -5.66 8.58 -2.13
C LEU A 53 -5.21 7.85 -3.40
N GLN A 54 -5.14 6.51 -3.37
CA GLN A 54 -4.82 5.72 -4.56
C GLN A 54 -5.80 5.98 -5.71
N ALA A 55 -7.11 6.03 -5.42
CA ALA A 55 -8.13 6.28 -6.44
C ALA A 55 -8.01 7.69 -7.06
N ILE A 56 -7.63 8.69 -6.26
CA ILE A 56 -7.37 10.05 -6.76
C ILE A 56 -6.12 10.06 -7.65
N GLU A 57 -5.00 9.49 -7.19
CA GLU A 57 -3.74 9.47 -7.94
C GLU A 57 -3.84 8.65 -9.24
N GLN A 58 -4.66 7.59 -9.27
CA GLN A 58 -4.94 6.83 -10.49
C GLN A 58 -5.71 7.66 -11.53
N ARG A 59 -6.69 8.47 -11.10
CA ARG A 59 -7.45 9.37 -11.98
C ARG A 59 -6.67 10.62 -12.37
N ARG A 60 -5.76 11.08 -11.49
CA ARG A 60 -4.96 12.31 -11.64
C ARG A 60 -3.47 12.02 -11.43
N PRO A 61 -2.78 11.40 -12.40
CA PRO A 61 -1.36 11.09 -12.28
C PRO A 61 -0.47 12.32 -12.10
N ASP A 62 -0.95 13.52 -12.47
CA ASP A 62 -0.28 14.80 -12.24
C ASP A 62 -0.19 15.20 -10.75
N LEU A 63 -1.05 14.64 -9.90
CA LEU A 63 -1.03 14.85 -8.46
C LEU A 63 -0.13 13.85 -7.72
N LEU A 64 0.39 12.83 -8.41
CA LEU A 64 1.25 11.82 -7.81
C LEU A 64 2.60 12.43 -7.40
N ARG A 65 2.95 12.30 -6.13
CA ARG A 65 4.22 12.78 -5.59
C ARG A 65 5.21 11.65 -5.33
N PRO A 66 6.52 11.86 -5.52
CA PRO A 66 7.54 10.85 -5.19
C PRO A 66 7.54 10.41 -3.72
N ASP A 67 7.10 11.29 -2.81
CA ASP A 67 7.01 11.03 -1.37
C ASP A 67 5.63 10.51 -0.93
N SER A 68 4.70 10.29 -1.88
CA SER A 68 3.35 9.83 -1.59
C SER A 68 3.33 8.55 -0.75
N PRO A 69 2.46 8.43 0.27
CA PRO A 69 2.25 7.19 0.99
C PRO A 69 2.01 5.98 0.08
N THR A 70 1.36 6.16 -1.07
CA THR A 70 1.03 5.08 -2.01
C THR A 70 2.24 4.57 -2.82
N GLN A 71 3.33 5.34 -2.84
CA GLN A 71 4.58 5.03 -3.55
C GLN A 71 5.63 4.41 -2.62
N ARG A 72 5.39 4.39 -1.31
CA ARG A 72 6.36 3.93 -0.31
C ARG A 72 6.09 2.48 0.07
N VAL A 73 7.16 1.70 0.11
CA VAL A 73 7.18 0.39 0.77
C VAL A 73 7.84 0.58 2.14
N GLY A 74 7.03 0.64 3.20
CA GLY A 74 7.52 0.79 4.58
C GLY A 74 7.81 2.23 5.05
N GLY A 75 7.96 2.39 6.36
CA GLY A 75 8.23 3.67 7.04
C GLY A 75 9.70 4.12 6.98
N LYS A 76 9.97 5.37 7.43
CA LYS A 76 11.35 5.88 7.57
C LYS A 76 12.05 5.14 8.72
N PRO A 77 13.25 4.57 8.53
CA PRO A 77 13.98 3.91 9.62
C PRO A 77 14.19 4.84 10.81
N LEU A 78 14.01 4.34 12.04
CA LEU A 78 14.34 5.08 13.25
C LEU A 78 15.83 5.45 13.24
N ALA A 79 16.15 6.72 13.56
CA ALA A 79 17.51 7.26 13.49
C ALA A 79 18.52 6.52 14.39
N GLN A 80 18.05 5.77 15.40
CA GLN A 80 18.87 4.98 16.30
C GLN A 80 19.44 3.70 15.67
N PHE A 81 18.89 3.25 14.53
CA PHE A 81 19.37 2.07 13.82
C PHE A 81 20.15 2.46 12.58
N ALA A 82 21.35 1.90 12.43
CA ALA A 82 22.11 2.04 11.19
C ALA A 82 21.36 1.33 10.05
N PRO A 83 21.15 2.00 8.89
CA PRO A 83 20.52 1.35 7.75
C PRO A 83 21.42 0.21 7.25
N VAL A 84 20.81 -0.94 6.97
CA VAL A 84 21.49 -2.08 6.35
C VAL A 84 20.86 -2.36 4.99
N ARG A 85 21.69 -2.79 4.03
CA ARG A 85 21.20 -3.29 2.75
C ARG A 85 20.95 -4.78 2.88
N HIS A 86 19.72 -5.22 2.67
CA HIS A 86 19.41 -6.64 2.59
C HIS A 86 20.15 -7.30 1.42
N ALA A 87 20.60 -8.54 1.61
CA ALA A 87 21.27 -9.32 0.57
C ALA A 87 20.33 -9.65 -0.60
N VAL A 88 19.04 -9.83 -0.29
CA VAL A 88 17.93 -10.02 -1.24
C VAL A 88 16.85 -8.99 -0.91
N PRO A 89 16.18 -8.37 -1.90
CA PRO A 89 15.07 -7.45 -1.62
C PRO A 89 13.99 -8.10 -0.75
N MET A 90 13.61 -7.43 0.35
CA MET A 90 12.41 -7.79 1.09
C MET A 90 11.20 -7.29 0.31
N LEU A 91 10.31 -8.22 -0.08
CA LEU A 91 9.11 -7.92 -0.84
C LEU A 91 7.92 -7.68 0.10
N SER A 92 6.93 -6.93 -0.39
CA SER A 92 5.59 -6.93 0.19
C SER A 92 4.71 -7.97 -0.50
N ILE A 93 3.60 -8.33 0.14
CA ILE A 93 2.56 -9.17 -0.45
C ILE A 93 1.41 -8.30 -0.95
N ARG A 94 0.81 -8.68 -2.08
CA ARG A 94 -0.42 -8.05 -2.55
C ARG A 94 -1.60 -8.62 -1.79
N THR A 95 -2.31 -7.78 -1.05
CA THR A 95 -3.53 -8.17 -0.34
C THR A 95 -4.68 -8.40 -1.33
N GLU A 96 -5.41 -9.49 -1.14
CA GLU A 96 -6.75 -9.68 -1.71
C GLU A 96 -7.78 -9.14 -0.70
N THR A 97 -8.63 -8.23 -1.15
CA THR A 97 -9.60 -7.55 -0.27
C THR A 97 -10.96 -8.23 -0.26
N ASP A 98 -11.24 -9.09 -1.23
CA ASP A 98 -12.41 -9.97 -1.19
C ASP A 98 -12.14 -11.14 -0.25
N THR A 99 -12.82 -11.14 0.90
CA THR A 99 -12.69 -12.17 1.93
C THR A 99 -13.60 -13.39 1.70
N LEU A 100 -14.34 -13.43 0.59
CA LEU A 100 -15.17 -14.56 0.20
C LEU A 100 -14.39 -15.56 -0.65
N ALA A 101 -15.02 -16.71 -0.97
CA ALA A 101 -14.44 -17.71 -1.85
C ALA A 101 -14.04 -17.16 -3.22
N SER A 102 -14.78 -16.17 -3.73
CA SER A 102 -14.48 -15.48 -4.99
C SER A 102 -13.12 -14.80 -5.02
N GLY A 103 -12.63 -14.28 -3.88
CA GLY A 103 -11.29 -13.69 -3.80
C GLY A 103 -10.20 -14.73 -4.02
N ALA A 104 -10.35 -15.92 -3.42
CA ALA A 104 -9.42 -17.03 -3.61
C ALA A 104 -9.46 -17.57 -5.06
N GLU A 105 -10.64 -17.67 -5.66
CA GLU A 105 -10.81 -18.08 -7.06
C GLU A 105 -10.16 -17.09 -8.03
N ALA A 106 -10.32 -15.79 -7.80
CA ALA A 106 -9.69 -14.74 -8.59
C ALA A 106 -8.15 -14.74 -8.46
N PHE A 107 -7.64 -15.00 -7.26
CA PHE A 107 -6.21 -15.20 -7.01
C PHE A 107 -5.67 -16.39 -7.81
N ASP A 108 -6.32 -17.56 -7.73
CA ASP A 108 -5.92 -18.76 -8.47
C ASP A 108 -5.92 -18.52 -9.99
N ALA A 109 -6.99 -17.92 -10.52
CA ALA A 109 -7.09 -17.60 -11.94
C ALA A 109 -5.94 -16.67 -12.41
N ARG A 110 -5.48 -15.75 -11.56
CA ARG A 110 -4.31 -14.90 -11.84
C ARG A 110 -3.02 -15.70 -11.84
N VAL A 111 -2.79 -16.55 -10.83
CA VAL A 111 -1.60 -17.42 -10.73
C VAL A 111 -1.51 -18.35 -11.95
N ARG A 112 -2.60 -19.04 -12.31
CA ARG A 112 -2.61 -19.95 -13.47
C ARG A 112 -2.29 -19.22 -14.78
N ARG A 113 -2.80 -18.01 -14.96
CA ARG A 113 -2.47 -17.17 -16.15
C ARG A 113 -0.99 -16.77 -16.17
N GLU A 114 -0.44 -16.33 -15.04
CA GLU A 114 0.97 -15.92 -14.94
C GLU A 114 1.95 -17.08 -15.13
N LEU A 115 1.55 -18.30 -14.75
CA LEU A 115 2.28 -19.54 -15.00
C LEU A 115 2.05 -20.13 -16.40
N GLY A 116 1.16 -19.55 -17.21
CA GLY A 116 0.82 -20.05 -18.55
C GLY A 116 0.08 -21.39 -18.54
N LEU A 117 -0.66 -21.69 -17.48
CA LEU A 117 -1.39 -22.95 -17.33
C LEU A 117 -2.71 -22.92 -18.10
N GLY A 118 -2.91 -23.93 -18.94
CA GLY A 118 -4.16 -24.14 -19.67
C GLY A 118 -5.28 -24.71 -18.79
N PRO A 119 -6.51 -24.81 -19.33
CA PRO A 119 -7.68 -25.29 -18.58
C PRO A 119 -7.48 -26.71 -18.03
N ASP A 120 -6.81 -27.58 -18.79
CA ASP A 120 -6.55 -28.98 -18.44
C ASP A 120 -5.29 -29.18 -17.60
N ALA A 121 -4.58 -28.10 -17.24
CA ALA A 121 -3.43 -28.19 -16.38
C ALA A 121 -3.84 -28.68 -14.98
N PRO A 122 -2.98 -29.46 -14.29
CA PRO A 122 -3.22 -29.87 -12.92
C PRO A 122 -3.51 -28.68 -11.99
N ALA A 123 -4.17 -28.94 -10.87
CA ALA A 123 -4.36 -27.95 -9.82
C ALA A 123 -3.01 -27.45 -9.28
N VAL A 124 -2.94 -26.17 -8.93
CA VAL A 124 -1.78 -25.57 -8.27
C VAL A 124 -1.82 -25.92 -6.79
N ASP A 125 -0.71 -26.43 -6.26
CA ASP A 125 -0.57 -26.65 -4.83
C ASP A 125 -0.24 -25.33 -4.12
N TYR A 126 -0.99 -25.02 -3.06
CA TYR A 126 -0.81 -23.83 -2.24
C TYR A 126 -0.39 -24.19 -0.82
N VAL A 127 0.54 -23.41 -0.26
CA VAL A 127 0.85 -23.42 1.17
C VAL A 127 0.09 -22.26 1.82
N ALA A 128 -0.77 -22.56 2.78
CA ALA A 128 -1.53 -21.58 3.53
C ALA A 128 -0.89 -21.35 4.90
N GLU A 129 -0.35 -20.15 5.11
CA GLU A 129 0.25 -19.73 6.37
C GLU A 129 -0.59 -18.60 7.01
N PRO A 130 -0.77 -18.59 8.35
CA PRO A 130 -1.38 -17.46 9.02
C PRO A 130 -0.57 -16.18 8.77
N LYS A 131 -1.26 -15.10 8.35
CA LYS A 131 -0.63 -13.78 8.27
C LYS A 131 -0.48 -13.23 9.69
N PHE A 132 0.73 -13.27 10.23
CA PHE A 132 1.03 -12.59 11.48
C PHE A 132 0.92 -11.07 11.32
N ASP A 133 0.24 -10.44 12.26
CA ASP A 133 0.10 -8.99 12.32
C ASP A 133 1.21 -8.42 13.20
N GLY A 134 2.30 -8.00 12.57
CA GLY A 134 3.52 -7.60 13.25
C GLY A 134 4.60 -7.12 12.29
N LEU A 135 5.85 -7.12 12.75
CA LEU A 135 6.99 -6.60 12.01
C LEU A 135 7.71 -7.70 11.24
N ALA A 136 8.00 -7.44 9.97
CA ALA A 136 8.87 -8.31 9.17
C ALA A 136 10.33 -8.16 9.63
N MET A 137 11.01 -9.29 9.87
CA MET A 137 12.40 -9.33 10.28
C MET A 137 13.25 -10.10 9.27
N SER A 138 14.51 -9.68 9.10
CA SER A 138 15.51 -10.38 8.28
C SER A 138 16.68 -10.78 9.17
N LEU A 139 16.96 -12.07 9.25
CA LEU A 139 18.06 -12.65 10.01
C LEU A 139 19.13 -13.15 9.03
N ARG A 140 20.37 -12.72 9.22
CA ARG A 140 21.52 -13.22 8.46
C ARG A 140 22.38 -14.07 9.39
N TYR A 141 22.45 -15.36 9.09
CA TYR A 141 23.34 -16.30 9.77
C TYR A 141 24.67 -16.40 9.01
N VAL A 142 25.80 -16.38 9.73
CA VAL A 142 27.15 -16.54 9.18
C VAL A 142 27.85 -17.62 9.99
N ASP A 143 28.39 -18.63 9.32
CA ASP A 143 29.06 -19.77 9.97
C ASP A 143 28.18 -20.49 11.01
N GLN A 144 26.86 -20.57 10.72
CA GLN A 144 25.82 -21.15 11.58
C GLN A 144 25.55 -20.39 12.88
N VAL A 145 25.93 -19.11 12.95
CA VAL A 145 25.64 -18.18 14.04
C VAL A 145 24.82 -17.00 13.54
#